data_AF-A0A2G9S6R0-F1
#
_entry.id   AF-A0A2G9S6R0-F1
#
_cell.length_a   1.000
_cell.length_b   1.000
_cell.length_c   1.000
_cell.angle_alpha   90.00
_cell.angle_beta   90.00
_cell.angle_gamma   90.00
#
_symmetry.space_group_name_H-M   'P 1'
#
loop_
_entity.id
_entity.type
_entity.pdbx_description
1 polymer ?
#
loop_
_entity_poly.entity_id
_entity_poly.type
_entity_poly.pdbx_seq_one_letter_code
_entity_poly.pdbx_strand_id
1 'polypeptide(L)'
;MFIPSVGPGYIDTSIRPWNNHNTRNRVNGKYYETALQAALTVRPEIVSITSFNEWHEGTQIEKAVPKKTATRLYLDYLPHQSDLYLVLTRKWAEHFNKEKEQWLM
;
A
#
# COMPACT_ATOMS: atom_id res chain seq x y z
N MET A 1 -17.07 -16.13 -2.57
CA MET A 1 -15.84 -15.71 -1.86
C MET A 1 -15.47 -14.31 -2.31
N PHE A 2 -15.35 -13.36 -1.39
CA PHE A 2 -14.92 -11.98 -1.66
C PHE A 2 -13.54 -11.75 -1.04
N ILE A 3 -12.61 -11.21 -1.84
CA ILE A 3 -11.21 -10.95 -1.42
C ILE A 3 -10.90 -9.49 -1.78
N PRO A 4 -11.12 -8.53 -0.86
CA PRO A 4 -10.80 -7.13 -1.13
C PRO A 4 -9.28 -6.95 -1.33
N SER A 5 -8.93 -6.17 -2.35
CA SER A 5 -7.55 -5.77 -2.61
C SER A 5 -7.28 -4.39 -2.02
N VAL A 6 -6.18 -4.24 -1.29
CA VAL A 6 -5.72 -2.97 -0.73
C VAL A 6 -4.33 -2.63 -1.23
N GLY A 7 -4.01 -1.33 -1.35
CA GLY A 7 -2.71 -0.86 -1.81
C GLY A 7 -2.25 0.40 -1.09
N PRO A 8 -0.94 0.67 -1.04
CA PRO A 8 -0.37 1.76 -0.26
C PRO A 8 -0.54 3.15 -0.90
N GLY A 9 -0.92 3.19 -2.17
CA GLY A 9 -1.11 4.37 -3.01
C GLY A 9 -1.10 3.96 -4.48
N TYR A 10 -1.10 4.94 -5.38
CA TYR A 10 -1.05 4.72 -6.83
C TYR A 10 -0.40 5.91 -7.53
N ILE A 11 0.58 5.67 -8.39
CA ILE A 11 1.12 6.67 -9.31
C ILE A 11 1.86 5.98 -10.46
N ASP A 12 1.32 6.11 -11.67
CA ASP A 12 1.85 5.46 -12.89
C ASP A 12 2.25 6.46 -13.98
N THR A 13 2.27 7.76 -13.66
CA THR A 13 2.49 8.85 -14.63
C THR A 13 3.83 8.79 -15.36
N SER A 14 4.79 7.99 -14.90
CA SER A 14 6.04 7.79 -15.62
C SER A 14 5.95 6.88 -16.84
N ILE A 15 4.96 5.98 -16.88
CA ILE A 15 4.64 5.15 -18.04
C ILE A 15 3.32 5.56 -18.70
N ARG A 16 2.42 6.24 -17.96
CA ARG A 16 1.14 6.75 -18.44
C ARG A 16 0.97 8.24 -18.06
N PRO A 17 1.68 9.18 -18.72
CA PRO A 17 1.70 10.60 -18.31
C PRO A 17 0.32 11.29 -18.24
N TRP A 18 -0.65 10.78 -19.00
CA TRP A 18 -2.03 11.27 -19.03
C TRP A 18 -2.89 10.80 -17.84
N ASN A 19 -2.41 9.86 -17.02
CA ASN A 19 -3.22 9.15 -16.02
C ASN A 19 -3.20 9.78 -14.61
N ASN A 20 -2.80 11.05 -14.49
CA ASN A 20 -2.62 11.70 -13.18
C ASN A 20 -3.91 11.77 -12.33
N HIS A 21 -5.10 11.69 -12.95
CA HIS A 21 -6.37 11.69 -12.21
C HIS A 21 -6.53 10.44 -11.30
N ASN A 22 -5.83 9.35 -11.62
CA ASN A 22 -5.83 8.12 -10.83
C ASN A 22 -4.78 8.12 -9.72
N THR A 23 -3.91 9.14 -9.64
CA THR A 23 -2.91 9.25 -8.58
C THR A 23 -3.58 9.25 -7.20
N ARG A 24 -3.02 8.45 -6.29
CA ARG A 24 -3.41 8.38 -4.88
C ARG A 24 -2.16 8.48 -4.02
N ASN A 25 -2.01 9.62 -3.34
CA ASN A 25 -0.87 9.88 -2.47
C ASN A 25 -0.86 8.91 -1.29
N ARG A 26 0.34 8.45 -0.89
CA ARG A 26 0.47 7.53 0.24
C ARG A 26 0.20 8.18 1.60
N VAL A 27 0.32 9.51 1.68
CA VAL A 27 0.08 10.35 2.88
C VAL A 27 0.77 9.73 4.11
N ASN A 28 2.08 9.47 4.01
CA ASN A 28 2.89 8.86 5.08
C ASN A 28 2.31 7.56 5.64
N GLY A 29 1.71 6.73 4.78
CA GLY A 29 1.09 5.45 5.14
C GLY A 29 -0.41 5.54 5.47
N LYS A 30 -0.97 6.74 5.68
CA LYS A 30 -2.37 6.89 6.08
C LYS A 30 -3.36 6.39 5.03
N TYR A 31 -3.02 6.53 3.74
CA TYR A 31 -3.84 5.98 2.66
C TYR A 31 -3.98 4.45 2.80
N TYR A 32 -2.86 3.77 3.05
CA TYR A 32 -2.82 2.32 3.21
C TYR A 32 -3.61 1.85 4.44
N GLU A 33 -3.37 2.48 5.60
CA GLU A 33 -4.07 2.13 6.84
C GLU A 33 -5.58 2.36 6.73
N THR A 34 -6.00 3.40 6.01
CA THR A 34 -7.44 3.68 5.78
C THR A 34 -8.08 2.61 4.89
N ALA A 35 -7.38 2.19 3.83
CA ALA A 35 -7.86 1.12 2.95
C ALA A 35 -7.93 -0.24 3.69
N LEU A 36 -6.92 -0.56 4.51
CA LEU A 36 -6.91 -1.75 5.35
C LEU A 36 -8.03 -1.73 6.40
N GLN A 37 -8.23 -0.61 7.10
CA GLN A 37 -9.34 -0.46 8.04
C GLN A 37 -10.70 -0.72 7.36
N ALA A 38 -10.91 -0.14 6.17
CA ALA A 38 -12.14 -0.32 5.41
C ALA A 38 -12.30 -1.75 4.87
N ALA A 39 -11.21 -2.42 4.51
CA ALA A 39 -11.26 -3.83 4.12
C ALA A 39 -11.65 -4.73 5.30
N LEU A 40 -11.20 -4.43 6.52
CA LEU A 40 -11.49 -5.23 7.71
C LEU A 40 -12.94 -5.06 8.21
N THR A 41 -13.59 -3.91 7.99
CA THR A 41 -14.97 -3.66 8.47
C THR A 41 -16.01 -4.58 7.82
N VAL A 42 -15.73 -5.08 6.62
CA VAL A 42 -16.60 -6.05 5.90
C VAL A 42 -16.31 -7.50 6.24
N ARG A 43 -15.45 -7.76 7.24
CA ARG A 43 -15.08 -9.08 7.78
C ARG A 43 -14.71 -10.13 6.71
N PRO A 44 -13.76 -9.82 5.80
CA PRO A 44 -13.37 -10.75 4.75
C PRO A 44 -12.58 -11.94 5.30
N GLU A 45 -12.68 -13.10 4.66
CA GLU A 45 -11.85 -14.26 5.02
C GLU A 45 -10.38 -14.11 4.63
N ILE A 46 -10.13 -13.37 3.53
CA ILE A 46 -8.83 -13.14 2.90
C ILE A 46 -8.78 -11.68 2.44
N VAL A 47 -7.64 -11.02 2.60
CA VAL A 47 -7.33 -9.71 2.02
C VAL A 47 -6.12 -9.87 1.10
N SER A 48 -6.16 -9.31 -0.11
CA SER A 48 -5.02 -9.27 -1.02
C SER A 48 -4.33 -7.92 -0.98
N ILE A 49 -3.01 -7.90 -1.14
CA ILE A 49 -2.22 -6.67 -1.24
C ILE A 49 -1.85 -6.44 -2.71
N THR A 50 -2.27 -5.30 -3.24
CA THR A 50 -1.82 -4.77 -4.53
C THR A 50 -0.84 -3.63 -4.24
N SER A 51 0.46 -3.87 -4.29
CA SER A 51 1.17 -5.07 -4.73
C SER A 51 2.43 -5.30 -3.89
N PHE A 52 3.09 -6.45 -4.06
CA PHE A 52 4.46 -6.58 -3.54
C PHE A 52 5.37 -5.57 -4.25
N ASN A 53 5.46 -5.65 -5.59
CA ASN A 53 6.47 -4.95 -6.37
C ASN A 53 6.00 -4.47 -7.77
N GLU A 54 4.74 -4.06 -7.95
CA GLU A 54 4.32 -3.44 -9.22
C GLU A 54 4.76 -1.97 -9.28
N TRP A 55 6.06 -1.79 -9.51
CA TRP A 55 6.76 -0.52 -9.49
C TRP A 55 6.24 0.47 -10.53
N HIS A 56 5.77 -0.01 -11.67
CA HIS A 56 5.26 0.85 -12.74
C HIS A 56 4.00 1.62 -12.33
N GLU A 57 3.20 1.06 -11.41
CA GLU A 57 1.98 1.68 -10.92
C GLU A 57 2.14 2.37 -9.57
N GLY A 58 3.33 2.31 -8.99
CA GLY A 58 3.59 2.92 -7.68
C GLY A 58 2.81 2.27 -6.53
N THR A 59 2.35 1.02 -6.70
CA THR A 59 1.54 0.28 -5.71
C THR A 59 2.36 -0.64 -4.81
N GLN A 60 3.67 -0.72 -5.00
CA GLN A 60 4.57 -1.63 -4.28
C GLN A 60 4.62 -1.36 -2.77
N ILE A 61 4.64 -2.42 -1.96
CA ILE A 61 5.06 -2.39 -0.56
C ILE A 61 6.55 -2.71 -0.39
N GLU A 62 7.22 -3.20 -1.46
CA GLU A 62 8.67 -3.39 -1.49
C GLU A 62 9.42 -2.09 -1.14
N LYS A 63 10.62 -2.26 -0.59
CA LYS A 63 11.43 -1.16 -0.08
C LYS A 63 11.77 -0.16 -1.17
N ALA A 64 11.51 1.13 -0.91
CA ALA A 64 11.95 2.22 -1.77
C ALA A 64 12.95 3.10 -1.02
N VAL A 65 13.98 3.54 -1.72
CA VAL A 65 15.01 4.45 -1.20
C VAL A 65 15.08 5.72 -2.04
N PRO A 66 15.46 6.87 -1.45
CA PRO A 66 15.66 8.11 -2.21
C PRO A 66 16.64 7.91 -3.36
N LYS A 67 16.24 8.32 -4.57
CA LYS A 67 17.09 8.23 -5.75
C LYS A 67 16.91 9.44 -6.66
N LYS A 68 18.04 10.02 -7.08
CA LYS A 68 18.11 11.07 -8.09
C LYS A 68 19.07 10.64 -9.20
N THR A 69 18.69 10.89 -10.45
CA THR A 69 19.54 10.80 -11.64
C THR A 69 19.66 12.20 -12.27
N ALA A 70 20.43 12.33 -13.36
CA ALA A 70 20.55 13.60 -14.07
C ALA A 70 19.20 14.14 -14.60
N THR A 71 18.27 13.24 -14.93
CA THR A 71 17.00 13.58 -15.60
C THR A 71 15.77 13.34 -14.73
N ARG A 72 15.90 12.66 -13.59
CA ARG A 72 14.75 12.22 -12.79
C ARG A 72 15.01 12.25 -11.29
N LEU A 73 14.06 12.81 -10.56
CA LEU A 73 13.93 12.62 -9.11
C LEU A 73 12.84 11.56 -8.89
N TYR A 74 13.18 10.46 -8.21
CA TYR A 74 12.21 9.43 -7.85
C TYR A 74 11.54 9.77 -6.53
N LEU A 75 10.26 9.42 -6.40
CA LEU A 75 9.57 9.47 -5.13
C LEU A 75 10.09 8.36 -4.20
N ASP A 76 10.03 8.62 -2.91
CA ASP A 76 10.52 7.73 -1.87
C ASP A 76 9.58 7.74 -0.65
N TYR A 77 10.01 7.12 0.45
CA TYR A 77 9.23 6.97 1.66
C TYR A 77 9.67 7.90 2.80
N LEU A 78 10.57 8.87 2.55
CA LEU A 78 11.02 9.79 3.58
C LEU A 78 9.85 10.60 4.17
N PRO A 79 9.92 10.96 5.47
CA PRO A 79 11.05 10.78 6.39
C PRO A 79 11.13 9.38 7.03
N HIS A 80 10.29 8.42 6.61
CA HIS A 80 10.30 7.07 7.14
C HIS A 80 11.39 6.19 6.53
N GLN A 81 11.64 5.05 7.18
CA GLN A 81 12.56 4.03 6.69
C GLN A 81 12.03 3.37 5.41
N SER A 82 12.95 2.84 4.60
CA SER A 82 12.63 2.21 3.31
C SER A 82 11.64 1.04 3.42
N ASP A 83 11.53 0.41 4.59
CA ASP A 83 10.68 -0.74 4.88
C ASP A 83 9.34 -0.40 5.55
N LEU A 84 8.97 0.89 5.62
CA LEU A 84 7.72 1.36 6.23
C LEU A 84 6.51 0.49 5.85
N TYR A 85 6.30 0.22 4.56
CA TYR A 85 5.11 -0.50 4.10
C TYR A 85 5.14 -2.00 4.42
N LEU A 86 6.32 -2.60 4.58
CA LEU A 86 6.44 -3.96 5.11
C LEU A 86 6.08 -3.99 6.60
N VAL A 87 6.56 -3.00 7.37
CA VAL A 87 6.23 -2.85 8.80
C VAL A 87 4.73 -2.64 9.00
N LEU A 88 4.10 -1.76 8.21
CA LEU A 88 2.65 -1.54 8.24
C LEU A 88 1.88 -2.80 7.83
N THR A 89 2.31 -3.49 6.77
CA THR A 89 1.65 -4.73 6.33
C THR A 89 1.68 -5.79 7.44
N ARG A 90 2.82 -5.97 8.13
CA ARG A 90 2.91 -6.88 9.28
C ARG A 90 1.96 -6.47 10.42
N LYS A 91 1.99 -5.19 10.83
CA LYS A 91 1.11 -4.65 11.88
C LYS A 91 -0.37 -4.95 11.58
N TRP A 92 -0.79 -4.75 10.33
CA TRP A 92 -2.18 -4.98 9.93
C TRP A 92 -2.53 -6.45 9.73
N ALA A 93 -1.58 -7.30 9.32
CA ALA A 93 -1.79 -8.75 9.28
C ALA A 93 -2.00 -9.32 10.69
N GLU A 94 -1.23 -8.85 11.67
CA GLU A 94 -1.41 -9.21 13.08
C GLU A 94 -2.77 -8.74 13.62
N HIS A 95 -3.20 -7.51 13.27
CA HIS A 95 -4.52 -7.01 13.64
C HIS A 95 -5.65 -7.81 12.98
N PHE A 96 -5.54 -8.12 11.70
CA PHE A 96 -6.50 -8.94 10.96
C PHE A 96 -6.70 -10.32 11.60
N ASN A 97 -5.61 -10.99 12.00
CA ASN A 97 -5.71 -12.28 12.67
C ASN A 97 -6.48 -12.21 14.00
N LYS A 98 -6.21 -11.17 14.81
CA LYS A 98 -6.93 -10.94 16.08
C LYS A 98 -8.42 -10.67 15.87
N GLU A 99 -8.76 -9.84 14.89
CA GLU A 99 -10.16 -9.56 14.55
C GLU A 99 -10.86 -10.83 14.06
N LYS A 100 -10.19 -11.62 13.21
CA LYS A 100 -10.73 -12.87 12.67
C LYS A 100 -11.01 -13.90 13.77
N GLU A 101 -10.15 -14.01 14.79
CA GLU A 101 -10.40 -14.85 15.97
C GLU A 101 -11.66 -14.39 16.73
N GLN A 102 -11.87 -13.08 16.87
CA GLN A 102 -13.06 -12.52 17.53
C GLN A 102 -14.35 -12.71 16.73
N TRP A 103 -14.30 -12.67 15.39
CA TRP A 103 -15.48 -12.88 14.55
C TRP A 103 -15.98 -14.32 14.53
N LEU A 104 -15.12 -15.28 14.91
CA LEU A 104 -15.42 -16.71 14.95
C LEU A 104 -15.91 -17.19 16.33
N MET A 105 -15.86 -16.31 17.35
CA MET A 105 -16.49 -16.52 18.66
C MET A 105 -17.93 -15.99 18.65
#